data_AF-A0A7J8BRK6-F1
#
_entry.id   AF-A0A7J8BRK6-F1
#
_cell.length_a   1.000
_cell.length_b   1.000
_cell.length_c   1.000
_cell.angle_alpha   90.00
_cell.angle_beta   90.00
_cell.angle_gamma   90.00
#
_symmetry.space_group_name_H-M   'P 1'
#
loop_
_entity.id
_entity.type
_entity.pdbx_description
1 polymer ?
#
loop_
_entity_poly.entity_id
_entity_poly.type
_entity_poly.pdbx_seq_one_letter_code
_entity_poly.pdbx_strand_id
1 'polypeptide(L)'
;MQLRSGLRLPPGPTTPRGAGGGAGRAPKWGPVKAATPVRGPMKRPTWGAGRAPTRGRRGSPRWAVTSSWRWAVTRTVETVWEGAGKEVRETRRRHERRLVEVDSSRQQEHDLRMAQALEELRSQHDEQVRLYRLELEQTYQAKLDHAKLSSDQNDKAASAAREELKEARMRVESLSYQLSGLQKQASAAEERARDLEEAMAGEREKFRKMLDAKEREMTEMRDVMQQQLAEYQELLDIKLALDMEISAYRKLLEGEEERLKLSPSPSSRVTISRATSSSSSSMSPAGRSGRSKRRRLEAEEPLGTGSSRVGAGGGGSSSFQLAQQASASGSVSIEEIDLEGRFVQLKNSSDKDQSLGNWRIKRQILEGEEIAYKFTPKYVLRAGQTVTVWAAGAGVAHSPPATLVWKSQRSWGTGESFRTVLVNADGEEGDEEGADFGEEDLFHQQGDPRTTSRGCRVM
;
A
#
# COMPACT_ATOMS: atom_id res chain seq x y z
N MET A 1 -2.93 41.12 35.63
CA MET A 1 -2.66 41.51 34.23
C MET A 1 -2.95 40.30 33.37
N GLN A 2 -4.20 39.97 33.02
CA GLN A 2 -5.00 40.51 31.91
C GLN A 2 -4.19 40.81 30.64
N LEU A 3 -4.50 40.05 29.57
CA LEU A 3 -4.81 40.42 28.17
C LEU A 3 -4.64 39.14 27.31
N ARG A 4 -5.67 38.32 27.05
CA ARG A 4 -6.73 38.40 26.01
C ARG A 4 -6.26 38.56 24.55
N SER A 5 -6.95 37.78 23.70
CA SER A 5 -7.09 37.83 22.22
C SER A 5 -6.05 37.04 21.40
N GLY A 6 -6.40 36.27 20.37
CA GLY A 6 -7.69 35.99 19.75
C GLY A 6 -7.53 34.96 18.62
N LEU A 7 -8.51 34.05 18.50
CA LEU A 7 -8.68 33.09 17.43
C LEU A 7 -8.99 33.77 16.08
N ARG A 8 -8.47 33.24 14.96
CA ARG A 8 -9.06 33.42 13.62
C ARG A 8 -8.84 32.17 12.77
N LEU A 9 -9.93 31.44 12.52
CA LEU A 9 -10.05 30.43 11.48
C LEU A 9 -10.39 31.09 10.13
N PRO A 10 -10.02 30.48 8.99
CA PRO A 10 -10.30 31.01 7.65
C PRO A 10 -11.77 30.82 7.23
N PRO A 11 -12.31 31.69 6.35
CA PRO A 11 -13.72 31.65 5.93
C PRO A 11 -13.97 30.63 4.80
N GLY A 12 -15.15 30.02 4.81
CA GLY A 12 -15.65 29.13 3.77
C GLY A 12 -16.06 29.85 2.47
N PRO A 13 -16.32 29.11 1.38
CA PRO A 13 -16.61 29.68 0.08
C PRO A 13 -18.01 30.28 0.01
N THR A 14 -18.07 31.53 -0.45
CA THR A 14 -19.28 32.30 -0.75
C THR A 14 -19.67 32.09 -2.22
N THR A 15 -20.97 31.92 -2.44
CA THR A 15 -21.64 31.95 -3.74
C THR A 15 -21.55 33.34 -4.39
N PRO A 16 -21.32 33.46 -5.71
CA PRO A 16 -21.56 34.70 -6.42
C PRO A 16 -22.94 34.70 -7.09
N ARG A 17 -23.73 35.73 -6.76
CA ARG A 17 -24.99 36.12 -7.39
C ARG A 17 -24.74 37.43 -8.16
N GLY A 18 -24.90 37.40 -9.48
CA GLY A 18 -25.47 38.49 -10.29
C GLY A 18 -24.54 39.51 -10.96
N ALA A 19 -24.57 39.49 -12.30
CA ALA A 19 -24.52 40.59 -13.30
C ALA A 19 -23.80 40.04 -14.55
N GLY A 20 -24.24 40.13 -15.79
CA GLY A 20 -25.32 40.82 -16.47
C GLY A 20 -24.93 40.85 -17.97
N GLY A 21 -25.91 40.75 -18.87
CA GLY A 21 -25.73 41.14 -20.28
C GLY A 21 -25.29 40.04 -21.26
N GLY A 22 -26.26 39.50 -22.00
CA GLY A 22 -26.01 38.57 -23.11
C GLY A 22 -27.32 38.20 -23.80
N ALA A 23 -27.94 39.20 -24.43
CA ALA A 23 -29.20 39.05 -25.16
C ALA A 23 -29.00 38.29 -26.49
N GLY A 24 -29.99 37.44 -26.82
CA GLY A 24 -30.39 37.22 -28.22
C GLY A 24 -30.24 35.81 -28.76
N ARG A 25 -31.35 35.07 -28.84
CA ARG A 25 -31.97 34.56 -30.09
C ARG A 25 -33.18 33.69 -29.75
N ALA A 26 -34.38 34.26 -29.92
CA ALA A 26 -35.63 33.53 -30.14
C ALA A 26 -35.96 33.56 -31.64
N PRO A 27 -36.70 32.56 -32.18
CA PRO A 27 -37.04 32.49 -33.59
C PRO A 27 -38.10 33.54 -33.99
N LYS A 28 -37.85 34.16 -35.14
CA LYS A 28 -38.60 35.26 -35.74
C LYS A 28 -40.00 34.82 -36.21
N TRP A 29 -41.03 35.49 -35.69
CA TRP A 29 -42.28 35.75 -36.41
C TRP A 29 -42.25 37.22 -36.84
N GLY A 30 -42.32 37.48 -38.16
CA GLY A 30 -42.23 38.83 -38.73
C GLY A 30 -43.59 39.55 -38.74
N PRO A 31 -43.65 40.88 -38.55
CA PRO A 31 -44.89 41.64 -38.70
C PRO A 31 -44.97 42.45 -40.01
N VAL A 32 -46.15 42.37 -40.60
CA VAL A 32 -47.02 43.44 -41.17
C VAL A 32 -46.46 44.41 -42.21
N LYS A 33 -47.11 44.42 -43.39
CA LYS A 33 -47.36 45.64 -44.17
C LYS A 33 -48.87 45.85 -44.33
N ALA A 34 -49.33 47.01 -43.90
CA ALA A 34 -50.65 47.57 -44.18
C ALA A 34 -50.51 48.74 -45.15
N ALA A 35 -51.38 48.79 -46.17
CA ALA A 35 -51.74 49.88 -47.09
C ALA A 35 -52.48 49.17 -48.24
N THR A 36 -53.69 49.49 -48.71
CA THR A 36 -54.53 50.70 -48.71
C THR A 36 -55.91 50.27 -49.25
N PRO A 37 -57.02 50.93 -48.89
CA PRO A 37 -58.33 50.67 -49.46
C PRO A 37 -58.60 51.59 -50.66
N VAL A 38 -59.19 51.05 -51.74
CA VAL A 38 -59.78 51.87 -52.83
C VAL A 38 -61.30 51.73 -52.76
N ARG A 39 -61.94 52.86 -52.41
CA ARG A 39 -63.35 53.15 -52.66
C ARG A 39 -63.53 53.60 -54.11
N GLY A 40 -64.64 53.19 -54.73
CA GLY A 40 -65.23 53.81 -55.91
C GLY A 40 -66.66 53.27 -56.12
N PRO A 41 -67.63 54.07 -56.57
CA PRO A 41 -68.92 54.19 -55.88
C PRO A 41 -70.16 53.85 -56.76
N MET A 42 -71.34 54.21 -56.24
CA MET A 42 -72.67 54.37 -56.87
C MET A 42 -73.58 53.13 -56.81
N LYS A 43 -74.87 53.19 -56.46
CA LYS A 43 -75.81 54.28 -56.15
C LYS A 43 -77.03 53.65 -55.45
N ARG A 44 -77.59 54.32 -54.44
CA ARG A 44 -79.03 54.21 -54.08
C ARG A 44 -79.86 55.09 -55.02
N PRO A 45 -81.16 54.82 -55.19
CA PRO A 45 -82.19 55.79 -54.78
C PRO A 45 -83.40 55.09 -54.12
N THR A 46 -83.91 55.51 -52.96
CA THR A 46 -84.93 56.56 -52.67
C THR A 46 -86.30 56.37 -53.34
N TRP A 47 -87.33 56.38 -52.49
CA TRP A 47 -88.75 56.42 -52.78
C TRP A 47 -89.19 57.73 -53.48
N GLY A 48 -90.23 57.68 -54.31
CA GLY A 48 -90.88 58.88 -54.84
C GLY A 48 -92.04 58.61 -55.83
N ALA A 49 -93.26 58.72 -55.32
CA ALA A 49 -94.51 59.22 -55.92
C ALA A 49 -94.85 59.03 -57.42
N GLY A 50 -95.99 58.37 -57.65
CA GLY A 50 -97.17 58.99 -58.30
C GLY A 50 -97.18 59.19 -59.83
N ARG A 51 -98.09 58.49 -60.51
CA ARG A 51 -99.23 59.08 -61.29
C ARG A 51 -100.05 58.00 -61.98
N ALA A 52 -101.36 58.23 -62.00
CA ALA A 52 -102.39 57.53 -62.77
C ALA A 52 -102.21 57.75 -64.29
N PRO A 53 -102.94 56.97 -65.12
CA PRO A 53 -103.90 57.65 -65.97
C PRO A 53 -105.26 56.94 -66.08
N THR A 54 -106.16 57.68 -66.70
CA THR A 54 -107.62 57.72 -66.59
C THR A 54 -108.36 56.85 -67.61
N ARG A 55 -109.52 56.36 -67.14
CA ARG A 55 -110.79 56.02 -67.84
C ARG A 55 -110.94 56.41 -69.33
N GLY A 56 -111.36 55.43 -70.13
CA GLY A 56 -112.18 55.59 -71.33
C GLY A 56 -113.57 54.98 -71.15
N ARG A 57 -114.61 55.83 -71.20
CA ARG A 57 -116.06 55.53 -71.39
C ARG A 57 -116.27 55.06 -72.86
N ARG A 58 -117.38 54.49 -73.34
CA ARG A 58 -118.76 54.17 -72.93
C ARG A 58 -119.32 53.27 -74.06
N GLY A 59 -120.29 52.42 -73.78
CA GLY A 59 -121.12 51.78 -74.81
C GLY A 59 -122.26 50.98 -74.19
N SER A 60 -123.43 51.59 -74.12
CA SER A 60 -124.72 50.94 -73.79
C SER A 60 -125.31 50.35 -75.08
N PRO A 61 -126.29 49.41 -75.05
CA PRO A 61 -127.67 49.84 -74.79
C PRO A 61 -128.55 48.83 -74.04
N ARG A 62 -129.69 49.38 -73.62
CA ARG A 62 -130.82 48.83 -72.88
C ARG A 62 -131.52 47.66 -73.59
N TRP A 63 -131.99 46.70 -72.80
CA TRP A 63 -133.34 46.15 -72.87
C TRP A 63 -133.70 45.57 -71.51
N ALA A 64 -134.88 45.91 -71.02
CA ALA A 64 -135.45 45.41 -69.78
C ALA A 64 -136.39 44.26 -70.13
N VAL A 65 -136.25 43.10 -69.50
CA VAL A 65 -137.37 42.23 -69.08
C VAL A 65 -136.91 41.45 -67.85
N THR A 66 -137.87 41.30 -66.94
CA THR A 66 -137.91 40.69 -65.62
C THR A 66 -137.30 39.28 -65.54
N SER A 67 -136.84 38.89 -64.33
CA SER A 67 -137.41 37.73 -63.60
C SER A 67 -136.48 37.21 -62.49
N SER A 68 -137.05 37.27 -61.28
CA SER A 68 -136.73 36.82 -59.91
C SER A 68 -135.92 35.53 -59.65
N TRP A 69 -135.20 34.94 -60.61
CA TRP A 69 -134.47 33.67 -60.41
C TRP A 69 -132.94 33.82 -60.46
N ARG A 70 -132.42 35.06 -60.62
CA ARG A 70 -130.97 35.40 -60.59
C ARG A 70 -130.42 35.77 -59.20
N TRP A 71 -131.26 36.25 -58.28
CA TRP A 71 -130.84 36.74 -56.96
C TRP A 71 -130.59 35.63 -55.92
N ALA A 72 -131.17 34.45 -56.11
CA ALA A 72 -130.92 33.30 -55.24
C ALA A 72 -129.50 32.75 -55.47
N VAL A 73 -129.09 32.58 -56.73
CA VAL A 73 -127.76 32.06 -57.07
C VAL A 73 -126.64 33.01 -56.63
N THR A 74 -126.81 34.34 -56.72
CA THR A 74 -125.78 35.30 -56.27
C THR A 74 -125.63 35.37 -54.76
N ARG A 75 -126.71 35.26 -53.98
CA ARG A 75 -126.66 35.30 -52.51
C ARG A 75 -126.10 34.00 -51.92
N THR A 76 -126.41 32.84 -52.53
CA THR A 76 -125.80 31.56 -52.13
C THR A 76 -124.32 31.51 -52.53
N VAL A 77 -123.95 32.06 -53.68
CA VAL A 77 -122.54 32.20 -54.06
C VAL A 77 -121.80 33.13 -53.11
N GLU A 78 -122.39 34.25 -52.68
CA GLU A 78 -121.75 35.20 -51.75
C GLU A 78 -121.56 34.66 -50.33
N THR A 79 -122.53 33.91 -49.77
CA THR A 79 -122.36 33.26 -48.45
C THR A 79 -121.40 32.07 -48.51
N VAL A 80 -121.38 31.34 -49.62
CA VAL A 80 -120.37 30.30 -49.88
C VAL A 80 -118.99 30.93 -50.07
N TRP A 81 -118.90 32.11 -50.70
CA TRP A 81 -117.64 32.83 -50.88
C TRP A 81 -117.13 33.47 -49.58
N GLU A 82 -118.02 34.00 -48.73
CA GLU A 82 -117.67 34.48 -47.39
C GLU A 82 -117.35 33.34 -46.42
N GLY A 83 -118.05 32.20 -46.52
CA GLY A 83 -117.76 30.97 -45.78
C GLY A 83 -116.38 30.42 -46.16
N ALA A 84 -116.12 30.25 -47.45
CA ALA A 84 -114.81 29.89 -47.99
C ALA A 84 -113.73 30.92 -47.61
N GLY A 85 -114.04 32.22 -47.61
CA GLY A 85 -113.11 33.27 -47.19
C GLY A 85 -112.82 33.30 -45.68
N LYS A 86 -113.77 32.86 -44.83
CA LYS A 86 -113.55 32.65 -43.39
C LYS A 86 -112.74 31.38 -43.15
N GLU A 87 -113.05 30.29 -43.84
CA GLU A 87 -112.28 29.03 -43.79
C GLU A 87 -110.84 29.22 -44.28
N VAL A 88 -110.62 29.96 -45.37
CA VAL A 88 -109.27 30.31 -45.87
C VAL A 88 -108.51 31.17 -44.87
N ARG A 89 -109.17 32.11 -44.17
CA ARG A 89 -108.51 32.90 -43.11
C ARG A 89 -108.22 32.08 -41.86
N GLU A 90 -109.10 31.16 -41.50
CA GLU A 90 -108.91 30.31 -40.32
C GLU A 90 -107.85 29.24 -40.56
N THR A 91 -107.82 28.63 -41.74
CA THR A 91 -106.73 27.74 -42.20
C THR A 91 -105.42 28.50 -42.31
N ARG A 92 -105.41 29.73 -42.83
CA ARG A 92 -104.24 30.61 -42.83
C ARG A 92 -103.76 30.92 -41.42
N ARG A 93 -104.63 31.28 -40.47
CA ARG A 93 -104.25 31.54 -39.06
C ARG A 93 -103.77 30.27 -38.34
N ARG A 94 -104.35 29.11 -38.62
CA ARG A 94 -103.87 27.81 -38.11
C ARG A 94 -102.51 27.45 -38.69
N HIS A 95 -102.28 27.75 -39.97
CA HIS A 95 -101.00 27.54 -40.63
C HIS A 95 -99.94 28.53 -40.11
N GLU A 96 -100.30 29.80 -39.92
CA GLU A 96 -99.45 30.84 -39.37
C GLU A 96 -99.06 30.55 -37.91
N ARG A 97 -99.98 30.10 -37.06
CA ARG A 97 -99.63 29.63 -35.70
C ARG A 97 -98.73 28.40 -35.72
N ARG A 98 -99.01 27.41 -36.58
CA ARG A 98 -98.13 26.24 -36.74
C ARG A 98 -96.76 26.64 -37.26
N LEU A 99 -96.67 27.60 -38.18
CA LEU A 99 -95.40 28.13 -38.66
C LEU A 99 -94.65 28.84 -37.54
N VAL A 100 -95.30 29.70 -36.75
CA VAL A 100 -94.66 30.36 -35.60
C VAL A 100 -94.26 29.37 -34.51
N GLU A 101 -95.05 28.34 -34.24
CA GLU A 101 -94.70 27.27 -33.28
C GLU A 101 -93.54 26.41 -33.81
N VAL A 102 -93.54 26.06 -35.09
CA VAL A 102 -92.44 25.32 -35.73
C VAL A 102 -91.19 26.19 -35.82
N ASP A 103 -91.31 27.49 -36.12
CA ASP A 103 -90.21 28.43 -36.16
C ASP A 103 -89.67 28.70 -34.74
N SER A 104 -90.54 28.80 -33.74
CA SER A 104 -90.16 28.89 -32.32
C SER A 104 -89.51 27.59 -31.82
N SER A 105 -90.02 26.42 -32.23
CA SER A 105 -89.43 25.12 -31.90
C SER A 105 -88.08 24.95 -32.56
N ARG A 106 -87.94 25.33 -33.84
CA ARG A 106 -86.67 25.34 -34.56
C ARG A 106 -85.68 26.31 -33.94
N GLN A 107 -86.12 27.51 -33.55
CA GLN A 107 -85.27 28.48 -32.85
C GLN A 107 -84.80 27.92 -31.50
N GLN A 108 -85.69 27.32 -30.71
CA GLN A 108 -85.33 26.67 -29.45
C GLN A 108 -84.36 25.50 -29.66
N GLU A 109 -84.56 24.66 -30.68
CA GLU A 109 -83.61 23.59 -31.02
C GLU A 109 -82.24 24.14 -31.43
N HIS A 110 -82.21 25.25 -32.17
CA HIS A 110 -80.97 25.90 -32.55
C HIS A 110 -80.27 26.51 -31.32
N ASP A 111 -81.01 27.19 -30.45
CA ASP A 111 -80.49 27.76 -29.21
C ASP A 111 -80.00 26.67 -28.25
N LEU A 112 -80.69 25.52 -28.16
CA LEU A 112 -80.26 24.34 -27.40
C LEU A 112 -79.00 23.71 -28.00
N ARG A 113 -78.91 23.53 -29.33
CA ARG A 113 -77.70 23.02 -30.00
C ARG A 113 -76.51 23.95 -29.79
N MET A 114 -76.73 25.26 -29.83
CA MET A 114 -75.68 26.26 -29.55
C MET A 114 -75.27 26.25 -28.07
N ALA A 115 -76.22 26.13 -27.15
CA ALA A 115 -75.93 25.99 -25.72
C ALA A 115 -75.15 24.70 -25.42
N GLN A 116 -75.54 23.58 -26.05
CA GLN A 116 -74.84 22.29 -25.97
C GLN A 116 -73.41 22.40 -26.50
N ALA A 117 -73.21 22.98 -27.70
CA ALA A 117 -71.88 23.16 -28.26
C ALA A 117 -70.98 24.06 -27.39
N LEU A 118 -71.54 25.11 -26.78
CA LEU A 118 -70.80 25.97 -25.86
C LEU A 118 -70.43 25.25 -24.55
N GLU A 119 -71.33 24.42 -24.03
CA GLU A 119 -71.07 23.61 -22.83
C GLU A 119 -70.03 22.52 -23.11
N GLU A 120 -70.09 21.88 -24.27
CA GLU A 120 -69.08 20.92 -24.72
C GLU A 120 -67.70 21.58 -24.85
N LEU A 121 -67.61 22.79 -25.44
CA LEU A 121 -66.35 23.52 -25.54
C LEU A 121 -65.79 23.91 -24.17
N ARG A 122 -66.65 24.29 -23.22
CA ARG A 122 -66.25 24.56 -21.83
C ARG A 122 -65.74 23.29 -21.16
N SER A 123 -66.49 22.19 -21.27
CA SER A 123 -66.11 20.90 -20.71
C SER A 123 -64.77 20.41 -21.28
N GLN A 124 -64.56 20.54 -22.60
CA GLN A 124 -63.28 20.21 -23.24
C GLN A 124 -62.14 21.09 -22.73
N HIS A 125 -62.38 22.39 -22.55
CA HIS A 125 -61.37 23.30 -22.02
C HIS A 125 -61.03 22.97 -20.55
N ASP A 126 -62.04 22.73 -19.71
CA ASP A 126 -61.85 22.35 -18.32
C ASP A 126 -61.11 21.02 -18.21
N GLU A 127 -61.42 20.05 -19.07
CA GLU A 127 -60.72 18.77 -19.14
C GLU A 127 -59.26 18.94 -19.59
N GLN A 128 -59.00 19.78 -20.60
CA GLN A 128 -57.64 20.12 -21.02
C GLN A 128 -56.85 20.77 -19.87
N VAL A 129 -57.44 21.75 -19.17
CA VAL A 129 -56.80 22.41 -18.02
C VAL A 129 -56.54 21.39 -16.91
N ARG A 130 -57.48 20.47 -16.65
CA ARG A 130 -57.33 19.40 -15.66
C ARG A 130 -56.17 18.46 -16.01
N LEU A 131 -56.07 18.03 -17.27
CA LEU A 131 -54.98 17.18 -17.75
C LEU A 131 -53.63 17.91 -17.65
N TYR A 132 -53.55 19.17 -18.09
CA TYR A 132 -52.32 19.96 -17.97
C TYR A 132 -51.89 20.14 -16.52
N ARG A 133 -52.82 20.36 -15.59
CA ARG A 133 -52.49 20.43 -14.15
C ARG A 133 -51.96 19.10 -13.64
N LEU A 134 -52.59 17.98 -13.98
CA LEU A 134 -52.15 16.65 -13.57
C LEU A 134 -50.76 16.32 -14.12
N GLU A 135 -50.51 16.57 -15.40
CA GLU A 135 -49.19 16.39 -16.02
C GLU A 135 -48.13 17.26 -15.34
N LEU A 136 -48.47 18.51 -15.05
CA LEU A 136 -47.58 19.43 -14.35
C LEU A 136 -47.24 18.91 -12.94
N GLU A 137 -48.25 18.51 -12.16
CA GLU A 137 -48.07 17.91 -10.84
C GLU A 137 -47.21 16.64 -10.91
N GLN A 138 -47.47 15.75 -11.87
CA GLN A 138 -46.67 14.54 -12.07
C GLN A 138 -45.20 14.86 -12.40
N THR A 139 -44.94 15.84 -13.28
CA THR A 139 -43.56 16.23 -13.59
C THR A 139 -42.85 16.89 -12.41
N TYR A 140 -43.55 17.70 -11.61
CA TYR A 140 -42.97 18.26 -10.39
C TYR A 140 -42.70 17.18 -9.34
N GLN A 141 -43.65 16.27 -9.15
CA GLN A 141 -43.49 15.16 -8.23
C GLN A 141 -42.30 14.28 -8.63
N ALA A 142 -42.20 13.93 -9.91
CA ALA A 142 -41.05 13.18 -10.45
C ALA A 142 -39.72 13.93 -10.24
N LYS A 143 -39.69 15.25 -10.42
CA LYS A 143 -38.48 16.08 -10.14
C LYS A 143 -38.13 16.09 -8.66
N LEU A 144 -39.11 16.21 -7.77
CA LEU A 144 -38.90 16.18 -6.33
C LEU A 144 -38.38 14.82 -5.87
N ASP A 145 -38.98 13.74 -6.37
CA ASP A 145 -38.59 12.39 -6.01
C ASP A 145 -37.20 12.06 -6.59
N HIS A 146 -36.89 12.50 -7.81
CA HIS A 146 -35.53 12.42 -8.35
C HIS A 146 -34.51 13.21 -7.50
N ALA A 147 -34.85 14.43 -7.07
CA ALA A 147 -33.98 15.24 -6.22
C ALA A 147 -33.75 14.58 -4.85
N LYS A 148 -34.79 14.00 -4.24
CA LYS A 148 -34.67 13.23 -2.98
C LYS A 148 -33.80 11.99 -3.18
N LEU A 149 -34.04 11.20 -4.21
CA LEU A 149 -33.24 10.01 -4.52
C LEU A 149 -31.76 10.39 -4.75
N SER A 150 -31.49 11.48 -5.46
CA SER A 150 -30.14 11.99 -5.64
C SER A 150 -29.51 12.45 -4.32
N SER A 151 -30.26 13.11 -3.44
CA SER A 151 -29.80 13.48 -2.09
C SER A 151 -29.46 12.23 -1.27
N ASP A 152 -30.37 11.25 -1.21
CA ASP A 152 -30.17 10.00 -0.48
C ASP A 152 -28.96 9.22 -0.99
N GLN A 153 -28.73 9.21 -2.31
CA GLN A 153 -27.55 8.60 -2.91
C GLN A 153 -26.27 9.34 -2.51
N ASN A 154 -26.29 10.67 -2.51
CA ASN A 154 -25.14 11.47 -2.08
C ASN A 154 -24.86 11.27 -0.58
N ASP A 155 -25.90 11.21 0.26
CA ASP A 155 -25.77 10.96 1.69
C ASP A 155 -25.20 9.57 1.97
N LYS A 156 -25.63 8.54 1.22
CA LYS A 156 -25.06 7.18 1.30
C LYS A 156 -23.60 7.14 0.86
N ALA A 157 -23.25 7.83 -0.23
CA ALA A 157 -21.86 7.91 -0.68
C ALA A 157 -20.99 8.63 0.35
N ALA A 158 -21.50 9.71 0.95
CA ALA A 158 -20.81 10.45 2.00
C ALA A 158 -20.68 9.62 3.29
N SER A 159 -21.68 8.82 3.66
CA SER A 159 -21.58 7.93 4.83
C SER A 159 -20.57 6.82 4.58
N ALA A 160 -20.57 6.19 3.41
CA ALA A 160 -19.58 5.17 3.04
C ALA A 160 -18.15 5.73 3.08
N ALA A 161 -17.90 6.90 2.48
CA ALA A 161 -16.60 7.55 2.52
C ALA A 161 -16.14 7.90 3.96
N ARG A 162 -17.06 8.27 4.85
CA ARG A 162 -16.77 8.52 6.27
C ARG A 162 -16.42 7.23 7.02
N GLU A 163 -17.09 6.13 6.72
CA GLU A 163 -16.80 4.81 7.29
C GLU A 163 -15.43 4.32 6.84
N GLU A 164 -15.12 4.38 5.54
CA GLU A 164 -13.81 4.03 4.99
C GLU A 164 -12.69 4.87 5.63
N LEU A 165 -12.90 6.18 5.78
CA LEU A 165 -11.95 7.05 6.47
C LEU A 165 -11.76 6.65 7.92
N LYS A 166 -12.83 6.30 8.63
CA LYS A 166 -12.75 5.83 10.02
C LYS A 166 -11.96 4.53 10.11
N GLU A 167 -12.22 3.57 9.22
CA GLU A 167 -11.47 2.32 9.19
C GLU A 167 -9.99 2.55 8.86
N ALA A 168 -9.68 3.40 7.89
CA ALA A 168 -8.31 3.77 7.56
C ALA A 168 -7.59 4.39 8.77
N ARG A 169 -8.25 5.28 9.52
CA ARG A 169 -7.71 5.85 10.77
C ARG A 169 -7.44 4.77 11.81
N MET A 170 -8.38 3.86 12.04
CA MET A 170 -8.19 2.74 12.98
C MET A 170 -7.02 1.83 12.56
N ARG A 171 -6.86 1.57 11.24
CA ARG A 171 -5.71 0.82 10.71
C ARG A 171 -4.40 1.55 10.97
N VAL A 172 -4.34 2.86 10.72
CA VAL A 172 -3.15 3.68 11.00
C VAL A 172 -2.81 3.67 12.48
N GLU A 173 -3.78 3.82 13.38
CA GLU A 173 -3.56 3.75 14.83
C GLU A 173 -3.05 2.38 15.27
N SER A 174 -3.61 1.30 14.73
CA SER A 174 -3.18 -0.07 15.01
C SER A 174 -1.75 -0.32 14.54
N LEU A 175 -1.40 0.07 13.31
CA LEU A 175 -0.05 -0.05 12.77
C LEU A 175 0.94 0.83 13.55
N SER A 176 0.54 2.05 13.94
CA SER A 176 1.36 2.93 14.76
C SER A 176 1.65 2.31 16.13
N TYR A 177 0.66 1.66 16.74
CA TYR A 177 0.86 0.92 17.98
C TYR A 177 1.83 -0.24 17.80
N GLN A 178 1.67 -1.05 16.74
CA GLN A 178 2.58 -2.15 16.43
C GLN A 178 4.01 -1.67 16.19
N LEU A 179 4.20 -0.60 15.40
CA LEU A 179 5.49 0.04 15.17
C LEU A 179 6.12 0.50 16.48
N SER A 180 5.35 1.16 17.36
CA SER A 180 5.85 1.59 18.67
C SER A 180 6.25 0.40 19.56
N GLY A 181 5.53 -0.73 19.45
CA GLY A 181 5.84 -1.97 20.16
C GLY A 181 7.14 -2.60 19.67
N LEU A 182 7.29 -2.73 18.35
CA LEU A 182 8.50 -3.26 17.71
C LEU A 182 9.71 -2.36 17.97
N GLN A 183 9.54 -1.04 17.93
CA GLN A 183 10.61 -0.09 18.25
C GLN A 183 11.11 -0.25 19.69
N LYS A 184 10.20 -0.44 20.66
CA LYS A 184 10.58 -0.73 22.06
C LYS A 184 11.28 -2.08 22.20
N GLN A 185 10.86 -3.09 21.45
CA GLN A 185 11.51 -4.39 21.46
C GLN A 185 12.91 -4.33 20.86
N ALA A 186 13.09 -3.58 19.76
CA ALA A 186 14.38 -3.33 19.14
C ALA A 186 15.32 -2.59 20.10
N SER A 187 14.88 -1.49 20.72
CA SER A 187 15.70 -0.75 21.69
C SER A 187 16.10 -1.61 22.89
N ALA A 188 15.19 -2.44 23.39
CA ALA A 188 15.49 -3.36 24.49
C ALA A 188 16.43 -4.51 24.06
N ALA A 189 16.37 -4.96 22.81
CA ALA A 189 17.32 -5.94 22.27
C ALA A 189 18.72 -5.34 22.09
N GLU A 190 18.81 -4.11 21.59
CA GLU A 190 20.07 -3.37 21.49
C GLU A 190 20.71 -3.12 22.85
N GLU A 191 19.93 -2.73 23.87
CA GLU A 191 20.43 -2.56 25.24
C GLU A 191 21.02 -3.86 25.79
N ARG A 192 20.30 -4.99 25.65
CA ARG A 192 20.81 -6.30 26.05
C ARG A 192 22.08 -6.71 25.28
N ALA A 193 22.16 -6.38 23.99
CA ALA A 193 23.36 -6.65 23.21
C ALA A 193 24.56 -5.85 23.73
N ARG A 194 24.37 -4.54 24.01
CA ARG A 194 25.41 -3.69 24.61
C ARG A 194 25.84 -4.21 25.98
N ASP A 195 24.91 -4.60 26.84
CA ASP A 195 25.22 -5.17 28.17
C ASP A 195 26.07 -6.44 28.06
N LEU A 196 25.74 -7.33 27.11
CA LEU A 196 26.50 -8.55 26.87
C LEU A 196 27.89 -8.26 26.30
N GLU A 197 28.00 -7.31 25.36
CA GLU A 197 29.30 -6.86 24.83
C GLU A 197 30.18 -6.26 25.94
N GLU A 198 29.62 -5.42 26.81
CA GLU A 198 30.33 -4.85 27.95
C GLU A 198 30.74 -5.92 28.96
N ALA A 199 29.87 -6.89 29.25
CA ALA A 199 30.21 -8.02 30.12
C ALA A 199 31.38 -8.84 29.55
N MET A 200 31.34 -9.18 28.26
CA MET A 200 32.41 -9.91 27.57
C MET A 200 33.71 -9.11 27.53
N ALA A 201 33.64 -7.80 27.28
CA ALA A 201 34.80 -6.92 27.34
C ALA A 201 35.38 -6.86 28.76
N GLY A 202 34.53 -6.78 29.78
CA GLY A 202 34.91 -6.82 31.19
C GLY A 202 35.57 -8.14 31.59
N GLU A 203 35.12 -9.28 31.08
CA GLU A 203 35.75 -10.58 31.29
C GLU A 203 37.14 -10.66 30.63
N ARG A 204 37.24 -10.24 29.36
CA ARG A 204 38.53 -10.15 28.65
C ARG A 204 39.52 -9.28 29.42
N GLU A 205 39.06 -8.17 29.98
CA GLU A 205 39.89 -7.27 30.78
C GLU A 205 40.37 -7.92 32.08
N LYS A 206 39.51 -8.67 32.76
CA LYS A 206 39.88 -9.42 33.96
C LYS A 206 40.95 -10.47 33.65
N PHE A 207 40.80 -11.22 32.56
CA PHE A 207 41.81 -12.21 32.14
C PHE A 207 43.13 -11.55 31.74
N ARG A 208 43.09 -10.43 31.00
CA ARG A 208 44.27 -9.65 30.65
C ARG A 208 45.03 -9.19 31.89
N LYS A 209 44.34 -8.58 32.86
CA LYS A 209 44.96 -8.16 34.13
C LYS A 209 45.57 -9.33 34.91
N MET A 210 44.91 -10.50 34.91
CA MET A 210 45.43 -11.70 35.56
C MET A 210 46.70 -12.22 34.87
N LEU A 211 46.73 -12.24 33.54
CA LEU A 211 47.92 -12.60 32.77
C LEU A 211 49.06 -11.63 33.06
N ASP A 212 48.81 -10.31 32.99
CA ASP A 212 49.84 -9.31 33.29
C ASP A 212 50.38 -9.48 34.73
N ALA A 213 49.53 -9.81 35.71
CA ALA A 213 49.97 -10.07 37.08
C ALA A 213 50.87 -11.31 37.16
N LYS A 214 50.51 -12.40 36.47
CA LYS A 214 51.35 -13.61 36.41
C LYS A 214 52.64 -13.40 35.64
N GLU A 215 52.63 -12.60 34.58
CA GLU A 215 53.84 -12.21 33.87
C GLU A 215 54.78 -11.42 34.77
N ARG A 216 54.25 -10.48 35.58
CA ARG A 216 55.05 -9.76 36.59
C ARG A 216 55.66 -10.69 37.64
N GLU A 217 54.86 -11.60 38.21
CA GLU A 217 55.38 -12.62 39.15
C GLU A 217 56.49 -13.47 38.51
N MET A 218 56.33 -13.86 37.24
CA MET A 218 57.37 -14.61 36.51
C MET A 218 58.64 -13.79 36.28
N THR A 219 58.53 -12.50 35.97
CA THR A 219 59.70 -11.63 35.82
C THR A 219 60.41 -11.43 37.15
N GLU A 220 59.67 -11.19 38.24
CA GLU A 220 60.24 -11.06 39.59
C GLU A 220 60.99 -12.33 40.00
N MET A 221 60.43 -13.51 39.76
CA MET A 221 61.10 -14.78 40.07
C MET A 221 62.38 -14.99 39.23
N ARG A 222 62.37 -14.56 37.95
CA ARG A 222 63.57 -14.61 37.10
C ARG A 222 64.65 -13.67 37.62
N ASP A 223 64.29 -12.46 38.04
CA ASP A 223 65.23 -11.48 38.57
C ASP A 223 65.86 -11.97 39.89
N VAL A 224 65.06 -12.53 40.79
CA VAL A 224 65.56 -13.17 42.03
C VAL A 224 66.51 -14.32 41.71
N MET A 225 66.17 -15.18 40.74
CA MET A 225 67.04 -16.28 40.33
C MET A 225 68.37 -15.78 39.75
N GLN A 226 68.34 -14.71 38.96
CA GLN A 226 69.56 -14.08 38.43
C GLN A 226 70.42 -13.47 39.53
N GLN A 227 69.80 -12.83 40.52
CA GLN A 227 70.50 -12.29 41.69
C GLN A 227 71.19 -13.41 42.48
N GLN A 228 70.49 -14.52 42.75
CA GLN A 228 71.10 -15.67 43.44
C GLN A 228 72.30 -16.22 42.66
N LEU A 229 72.21 -16.36 41.34
CA LEU A 229 73.33 -16.82 40.52
C LEU A 229 74.54 -15.86 40.60
N ALA A 230 74.30 -14.55 40.64
CA ALA A 230 75.36 -13.56 40.80
C ALA A 230 76.03 -13.67 42.18
N GLU A 231 75.25 -13.79 43.26
CA GLU A 231 75.76 -14.00 44.62
C GLU A 231 76.56 -15.30 44.74
N TYR A 232 76.10 -16.39 44.10
CA TYR A 232 76.84 -17.65 44.07
C TYR A 232 78.18 -17.52 43.33
N GLN A 233 78.23 -16.77 42.23
CA GLN A 233 79.46 -16.53 41.50
C GLN A 233 80.44 -15.70 42.33
N GLU A 234 79.98 -14.64 43.01
CA GLU A 234 80.82 -13.84 43.91
C GLU A 234 81.40 -14.69 45.06
N LEU A 235 80.57 -15.54 45.67
CA LEU A 235 81.03 -16.46 46.72
C LEU A 235 82.06 -17.46 46.19
N LEU A 236 81.87 -17.97 44.97
CA LEU A 236 82.83 -18.85 44.31
C LEU A 236 84.17 -18.12 44.08
N ASP A 237 84.14 -16.87 43.65
CA ASP A 237 85.34 -16.06 43.43
C ASP A 237 86.10 -15.81 44.74
N ILE A 238 85.39 -15.49 45.84
CA ILE A 238 85.98 -15.38 47.18
C ILE A 238 86.61 -16.71 47.62
N LYS A 239 85.93 -17.83 47.40
CA LYS A 239 86.46 -19.17 47.73
C LYS A 239 87.74 -19.46 46.96
N LEU A 240 87.79 -19.14 45.67
CA LEU A 240 89.00 -19.31 44.86
C LEU A 240 90.15 -18.44 45.36
N ALA A 241 89.88 -17.19 45.75
CA ALA A 241 90.87 -16.31 46.36
C ALA A 241 91.43 -16.90 47.67
N LEU A 242 90.56 -17.39 48.55
CA LEU A 242 90.96 -18.04 49.81
C LEU A 242 91.78 -19.32 49.58
N ASP A 243 91.41 -20.15 48.60
CA ASP A 243 92.19 -21.34 48.24
C ASP A 243 93.60 -20.96 47.74
N MET A 244 93.69 -19.89 46.96
CA MET A 244 94.98 -19.34 46.51
C MET A 244 95.82 -18.87 47.71
N GLU A 245 95.24 -18.12 48.64
CA GLU A 245 95.92 -17.68 49.87
C GLU A 245 96.41 -18.86 50.72
N ILE A 246 95.56 -19.87 50.97
CA ILE A 246 95.93 -21.08 51.72
C ILE A 246 97.09 -21.81 51.02
N SER A 247 97.05 -21.93 49.69
CA SER A 247 98.11 -22.57 48.93
C SER A 247 99.44 -21.80 49.04
N ALA A 248 99.39 -20.47 49.09
CA ALA A 248 100.56 -19.62 49.28
C ALA A 248 101.11 -19.77 50.71
N TYR A 249 100.26 -19.77 51.73
CA TYR A 249 100.67 -20.02 53.12
C TYR A 249 101.31 -21.40 53.31
N ARG A 250 100.76 -22.46 52.68
CA ARG A 250 101.36 -23.81 52.70
C ARG A 250 102.77 -23.81 52.10
N LYS A 251 102.96 -23.22 50.92
CA LYS A 251 104.28 -23.13 50.26
C LYS A 251 105.31 -22.36 51.10
N LEU A 252 104.89 -21.29 51.77
CA LEU A 252 105.77 -20.52 52.63
C LEU A 252 106.23 -21.34 53.85
N LEU A 253 105.31 -22.09 54.46
CA LEU A 253 105.62 -23.01 55.56
C LEU A 253 106.54 -24.16 55.11
N GLU A 254 106.27 -24.78 53.96
CA GLU A 254 107.12 -25.82 53.37
C GLU A 254 108.56 -25.31 53.16
N GLY A 255 108.73 -24.09 52.64
CA GLY A 255 110.05 -23.47 52.49
C GLY A 255 110.74 -23.12 53.82
N GLU A 256 109.97 -22.89 54.89
CA GLU A 256 110.50 -22.66 56.24
C GLU A 256 110.92 -23.98 56.91
N GLU A 257 110.11 -25.03 56.77
CA GLU A 257 110.41 -26.40 57.24
C GLU A 257 111.69 -26.96 56.59
N GLU A 258 111.89 -26.74 55.29
CA GLU A 258 113.13 -27.08 54.57
C GLU A 258 114.36 -26.35 55.16
N ARG A 259 114.22 -25.08 55.54
CA ARG A 259 115.30 -24.25 56.08
C ARG A 259 115.65 -24.62 57.53
N LEU A 260 114.65 -25.02 58.33
CA LEU A 260 114.83 -25.48 59.71
C LEU A 260 115.21 -26.98 59.83
N LYS A 261 115.32 -27.71 58.72
CA LYS A 261 115.59 -29.16 58.68
C LYS A 261 114.64 -30.00 59.55
N LEU A 262 113.40 -29.54 59.69
CA LEU A 262 112.38 -30.33 60.35
C LEU A 262 111.95 -31.40 59.33
N SER A 263 112.32 -32.66 59.61
CA SER A 263 111.94 -33.82 58.78
C SER A 263 110.42 -33.76 58.50
N PRO A 264 109.96 -34.02 57.27
CA PRO A 264 108.55 -33.93 56.93
C PRO A 264 107.78 -34.91 57.82
N SER A 265 107.01 -34.36 58.77
CA SER A 265 106.17 -35.16 59.66
C SER A 265 105.01 -35.71 58.82
N PRO A 266 104.74 -37.03 58.85
CA PRO A 266 103.72 -37.62 57.98
C PRO A 266 102.34 -37.06 58.34
N SER A 267 101.66 -36.53 57.33
CA SER A 267 100.26 -36.08 57.35
C SER A 267 99.40 -37.03 58.19
N SER A 268 98.89 -36.55 59.33
CA SER A 268 97.94 -37.32 60.12
C SER A 268 96.70 -37.56 59.28
N ARG A 269 96.38 -38.84 59.05
CA ARG A 269 95.09 -39.27 58.52
C ARG A 269 94.02 -38.83 59.51
N VAL A 270 93.33 -37.73 59.20
CA VAL A 270 92.05 -37.43 59.84
C VAL A 270 91.03 -38.38 59.23
N THR A 271 90.74 -39.45 59.96
CA THR A 271 89.59 -40.33 59.75
C THR A 271 88.31 -39.54 60.02
N ILE A 272 87.66 -39.02 58.99
CA ILE A 272 86.26 -38.60 59.11
C ILE A 272 85.40 -39.85 59.03
N SER A 273 84.84 -40.21 60.19
CA SER A 273 83.91 -41.32 60.36
C SER A 273 82.69 -41.14 59.45
N ARG A 274 82.52 -42.10 58.53
CA ARG A 274 81.26 -42.33 57.82
C ARG A 274 80.24 -42.82 58.83
N ALA A 275 79.24 -42.00 59.16
CA ALA A 275 78.01 -42.49 59.75
C ALA A 275 77.09 -42.97 58.61
N THR A 276 76.99 -44.28 58.48
CA THR A 276 76.01 -44.98 57.65
C THR A 276 74.67 -44.95 58.37
N SER A 277 73.69 -44.20 57.87
CA SER A 277 72.27 -44.50 58.11
C SER A 277 71.75 -45.23 56.86
N SER A 278 71.90 -46.54 56.88
CA SER A 278 71.25 -47.46 55.94
C SER A 278 69.85 -47.81 56.45
N SER A 279 68.83 -47.59 55.63
CA SER A 279 67.67 -48.48 55.53
C SER A 279 66.89 -48.20 54.25
N SER A 280 67.35 -48.82 53.18
CA SER A 280 66.48 -49.16 52.04
C SER A 280 65.65 -50.38 52.42
N SER A 281 64.33 -50.26 52.40
CA SER A 281 63.44 -51.42 52.28
C SER A 281 62.26 -51.05 51.37
N SER A 282 62.41 -51.43 50.11
CA SER A 282 61.30 -51.73 49.22
C SER A 282 60.48 -52.87 49.81
N MET A 283 59.17 -52.70 49.97
CA MET A 283 58.15 -53.75 49.74
C MET A 283 56.78 -53.08 49.62
N SER A 284 56.15 -53.23 48.45
CA SER A 284 54.69 -53.19 48.33
C SER A 284 54.14 -54.46 49.00
N PRO A 285 52.99 -54.39 49.70
CA PRO A 285 51.79 -54.95 49.08
C PRO A 285 50.46 -54.27 49.46
N ALA A 286 49.47 -54.63 48.66
CA ALA A 286 48.03 -54.46 48.75
C ALA A 286 47.37 -54.16 50.12
N GLY A 287 46.40 -53.23 50.07
CA GLY A 287 45.01 -53.48 50.46
C GLY A 287 44.62 -53.37 51.93
N ARG A 288 43.81 -52.35 52.27
CA ARG A 288 42.36 -52.47 52.54
C ARG A 288 41.78 -51.28 53.33
N SER A 289 40.59 -50.89 52.86
CA SER A 289 39.38 -50.52 53.62
C SER A 289 39.18 -49.07 54.07
N GLY A 290 38.10 -48.48 53.52
CA GLY A 290 37.54 -47.19 53.94
C GLY A 290 36.30 -46.72 53.16
N ARG A 291 35.47 -47.65 52.67
CA ARG A 291 33.99 -47.58 52.70
C ARG A 291 33.32 -46.21 52.47
N SER A 292 32.77 -45.99 51.26
CA SER A 292 31.32 -45.77 51.12
C SER A 292 30.79 -45.98 49.69
N LYS A 293 29.89 -46.96 49.61
CA LYS A 293 28.78 -47.21 48.67
C LYS A 293 28.97 -47.03 47.15
N ARG A 294 29.11 -48.20 46.51
CA ARG A 294 28.49 -48.61 45.24
C ARG A 294 27.15 -47.91 44.93
N ARG A 295 26.95 -47.53 43.67
CA ARG A 295 26.10 -48.29 42.72
C ARG A 295 26.49 -47.95 41.27
N ARG A 296 26.95 -48.97 40.54
CA ARG A 296 27.19 -49.01 39.08
C ARG A 296 26.01 -49.72 38.43
N LEU A 297 25.56 -49.24 37.28
CA LEU A 297 25.09 -49.98 36.09
C LEU A 297 25.36 -49.01 34.92
N GLU A 298 26.44 -49.17 34.15
CA GLU A 298 26.54 -49.96 32.91
C GLU A 298 25.58 -49.49 31.81
N ALA A 299 26.12 -48.83 30.77
CA ALA A 299 25.84 -49.13 29.36
C ALA A 299 26.70 -48.23 28.43
N GLU A 300 27.68 -48.86 27.79
CA GLU A 300 28.11 -48.68 26.39
C GLU A 300 28.69 -47.32 25.89
N GLU A 301 30.02 -47.33 25.71
CA GLU A 301 30.85 -46.68 24.67
C GLU A 301 30.33 -46.91 23.21
N PRO A 302 30.91 -46.40 22.08
CA PRO A 302 32.19 -45.69 21.91
C PRO A 302 32.27 -44.52 20.88
N LEU A 303 33.43 -43.84 20.94
CA LEU A 303 34.28 -43.26 19.86
C LEU A 303 33.76 -42.19 18.88
N GLY A 304 34.57 -41.12 18.72
CA GLY A 304 34.44 -40.22 17.57
C GLY A 304 35.39 -39.02 17.45
N THR A 305 36.69 -39.19 17.75
CA THR A 305 37.81 -38.54 17.05
C THR A 305 37.86 -37.00 16.94
N GLY A 306 38.70 -36.37 17.75
CA GLY A 306 39.22 -35.03 17.45
C GLY A 306 40.34 -35.05 16.41
N SER A 307 40.59 -33.92 15.74
CA SER A 307 41.96 -33.46 15.53
C SER A 307 42.03 -31.97 15.22
N SER A 308 42.97 -31.36 15.92
CA SER A 308 43.51 -30.01 15.91
C SER A 308 44.08 -29.51 14.57
N ARG A 309 44.15 -28.18 14.42
CA ARG A 309 45.33 -27.34 14.09
C ARG A 309 44.80 -25.92 13.79
N VAL A 310 45.47 -24.78 14.00
CA VAL A 310 46.72 -24.30 14.60
C VAL A 310 46.53 -22.78 14.62
N GLY A 311 46.95 -22.10 15.69
CA GLY A 311 46.98 -20.64 15.70
C GLY A 311 48.13 -20.07 14.85
N ALA A 312 47.88 -18.97 14.15
CA ALA A 312 48.90 -18.01 13.74
C ALA A 312 48.26 -16.66 13.35
N GLY A 313 48.73 -15.59 14.00
CA GLY A 313 49.00 -14.31 13.33
C GLY A 313 47.82 -13.36 13.13
N GLY A 314 47.75 -12.34 14.00
CA GLY A 314 47.03 -11.11 13.69
C GLY A 314 47.69 -10.32 12.56
N GLY A 315 46.85 -9.64 11.79
CA GLY A 315 47.19 -8.62 10.81
C GLY A 315 45.90 -7.90 10.46
N GLY A 316 45.79 -6.63 10.85
CA GLY A 316 44.56 -5.86 10.75
C GLY A 316 44.03 -5.74 9.34
N SER A 317 42.71 -5.75 9.20
CA SER A 317 42.04 -5.20 8.03
C SER A 317 41.00 -4.19 8.51
N SER A 318 41.15 -2.98 7.99
CA SER A 318 40.09 -2.00 7.74
C SER A 318 38.69 -2.61 7.68
N SER A 319 37.74 -1.94 8.32
CA SER A 319 36.32 -2.22 8.21
C SER A 319 35.87 -2.09 6.75
N PHE A 320 35.80 -3.22 6.05
CA PHE A 320 35.14 -3.34 4.75
C PHE A 320 33.71 -3.82 5.01
N GLN A 321 32.71 -3.05 4.56
CA GLN A 321 31.32 -3.46 4.57
C GLN A 321 31.12 -4.53 3.49
N LEU A 322 30.98 -5.79 3.91
CA LEU A 322 30.65 -6.92 3.05
C LEU A 322 29.13 -6.93 2.80
N ALA A 323 28.70 -6.59 1.58
CA ALA A 323 27.29 -6.67 1.19
C ALA A 323 26.95 -8.08 0.68
N GLN A 324 26.40 -8.91 1.56
CA GLN A 324 25.90 -10.25 1.25
C GLN A 324 24.38 -10.21 1.14
N GLN A 325 23.84 -10.45 -0.06
CA GLN A 325 22.39 -10.57 -0.28
C GLN A 325 22.03 -12.02 -0.62
N ALA A 326 21.19 -12.63 0.22
CA ALA A 326 20.67 -13.98 0.04
C ALA A 326 19.14 -13.95 0.13
N SER A 327 18.45 -14.33 -0.94
CA SER A 327 16.97 -14.39 -0.97
C SER A 327 16.47 -15.83 -0.98
N ALA A 328 15.40 -16.07 -0.23
CA ALA A 328 14.82 -17.38 0.00
C ALA A 328 13.47 -17.53 -0.71
N SER A 329 13.18 -18.75 -1.18
CA SER A 329 11.90 -19.09 -1.80
C SER A 329 11.01 -19.80 -0.77
N GLY A 330 10.29 -19.01 0.04
CA GLY A 330 9.19 -19.44 0.92
C GLY A 330 9.54 -20.50 1.97
N SER A 331 9.53 -21.77 1.58
CA SER A 331 9.78 -22.92 2.47
C SER A 331 11.25 -23.37 2.51
N VAL A 332 12.05 -22.96 1.53
CA VAL A 332 13.46 -23.33 1.39
C VAL A 332 14.29 -22.07 1.37
N SER A 333 15.24 -21.99 2.31
CA SER A 333 16.10 -20.83 2.51
C SER A 333 17.56 -21.16 2.26
N ILE A 334 18.32 -20.17 1.82
CA ILE A 334 19.79 -20.25 1.78
C ILE A 334 20.28 -20.10 3.22
N GLU A 335 20.90 -21.14 3.77
CA GLU A 335 21.38 -21.17 5.16
C GLU A 335 22.82 -20.64 5.27
N GLU A 336 23.68 -21.04 4.34
CA GLU A 336 25.09 -20.65 4.34
C GLU A 336 25.61 -20.46 2.91
N ILE A 337 26.44 -19.43 2.72
CA ILE A 337 27.19 -19.20 1.49
C ILE A 337 28.65 -19.07 1.87
N ASP A 338 29.50 -19.86 1.22
CA ASP A 338 30.94 -19.76 1.41
C ASP A 338 31.52 -18.56 0.63
N LEU A 339 32.22 -17.68 1.35
CA LEU A 339 32.85 -16.47 0.80
C LEU A 339 33.95 -16.79 -0.20
N GLU A 340 34.62 -17.95 -0.03
CA GLU A 340 35.61 -18.49 -0.97
C GLU A 340 34.95 -19.17 -2.20
N GLY A 341 33.62 -19.14 -2.30
CA GLY A 341 32.89 -19.67 -3.44
C GLY A 341 32.93 -21.19 -3.56
N ARG A 342 33.21 -21.93 -2.47
CA ARG A 342 33.31 -23.39 -2.51
C ARG A 342 31.94 -24.07 -2.48
N PHE A 343 30.96 -23.50 -1.78
CA PHE A 343 29.61 -24.08 -1.70
C PHE A 343 28.51 -23.05 -1.42
N VAL A 344 27.28 -23.51 -1.66
CA VAL A 344 26.03 -22.88 -1.21
C VAL A 344 25.19 -23.93 -0.51
N GLN A 345 24.68 -23.63 0.69
CA GLN A 345 23.86 -24.53 1.49
C GLN A 345 22.41 -24.03 1.55
N LEU A 346 21.47 -24.94 1.30
CA LEU A 346 20.04 -24.70 1.43
C LEU A 346 19.46 -25.55 2.55
N LYS A 347 18.42 -25.05 3.20
CA LYS A 347 17.65 -25.74 4.23
C LYS A 347 16.17 -25.71 3.91
N ASN A 348 15.52 -26.87 4.01
CA ASN A 348 14.07 -26.92 4.07
C ASN A 348 13.63 -26.70 5.52
N SER A 349 13.08 -25.52 5.82
CA SER A 349 12.62 -25.14 7.16
C SER A 349 11.14 -25.48 7.39
N SER A 350 10.47 -26.12 6.42
CA SER A 350 9.09 -26.57 6.56
C SER A 350 8.99 -27.97 7.16
N ASP A 351 7.78 -28.31 7.60
CA ASP A 351 7.38 -29.62 8.11
C ASP A 351 7.02 -30.62 7.00
N LYS A 352 7.18 -30.23 5.72
CA LYS A 352 6.82 -31.03 4.55
C LYS A 352 8.02 -31.20 3.62
N ASP A 353 8.04 -32.33 2.92
CA ASP A 353 9.04 -32.59 1.88
C ASP A 353 8.83 -31.65 0.70
N GLN A 354 9.91 -31.02 0.23
CA GLN A 354 9.87 -30.05 -0.86
C GLN A 354 10.57 -30.57 -2.11
N SER A 355 9.85 -30.59 -3.22
CA SER A 355 10.42 -30.93 -4.52
C SER A 355 11.12 -29.72 -5.10
N LEU A 356 12.45 -29.80 -5.28
CA LEU A 356 13.25 -28.75 -5.91
C LEU A 356 13.41 -28.99 -7.41
N GLY A 357 12.50 -29.75 -8.02
CA GLY A 357 12.56 -30.08 -9.44
C GLY A 357 12.56 -28.80 -10.29
N ASN A 358 13.60 -28.63 -11.11
CA ASN A 358 13.83 -27.44 -11.96
C ASN A 358 14.12 -26.12 -11.23
N TRP A 359 14.31 -26.15 -9.92
CA TRP A 359 14.77 -24.98 -9.17
C TRP A 359 16.19 -24.62 -9.60
N ARG A 360 16.53 -23.34 -9.46
CA ARG A 360 17.84 -22.82 -9.80
C ARG A 360 18.41 -21.99 -8.66
N ILE A 361 19.68 -22.20 -8.35
CA ILE A 361 20.46 -21.26 -7.53
C ILE A 361 21.20 -20.37 -8.51
N LYS A 362 20.90 -19.08 -8.50
CA LYS A 362 21.62 -18.11 -9.32
C LYS A 362 22.55 -17.29 -8.43
N ARG A 363 23.77 -17.05 -8.91
CA ARG A 363 24.75 -16.20 -8.23
C ARG A 363 25.33 -15.20 -9.22
N GLN A 364 25.34 -13.94 -8.82
CA GLN A 364 25.96 -12.85 -9.58
C GLN A 364 27.00 -12.18 -8.69
N ILE A 365 28.19 -11.92 -9.25
CA ILE A 365 29.30 -11.26 -8.56
C ILE A 365 29.48 -9.90 -9.24
N LEU A 366 29.29 -8.81 -8.48
CA LEU A 366 29.28 -7.45 -9.01
C LEU A 366 28.36 -7.33 -10.26
N GLU A 367 28.79 -6.60 -11.29
CA GLU A 367 28.12 -6.49 -12.61
C GLU A 367 28.53 -7.62 -13.59
N GLY A 368 29.10 -8.71 -13.08
CA GLY A 368 29.57 -9.84 -13.89
C GLY A 368 28.45 -10.73 -14.43
N GLU A 369 28.84 -11.76 -15.17
CA GLU A 369 27.95 -12.80 -15.68
C GLU A 369 27.30 -13.61 -14.54
N GLU A 370 25.99 -13.82 -14.64
CA GLU A 370 25.23 -14.63 -13.69
C GLU A 370 25.45 -16.12 -13.96
N ILE A 371 25.84 -16.87 -12.91
CA ILE A 371 26.00 -18.32 -12.98
C ILE A 371 24.82 -19.00 -12.29
N ALA A 372 24.30 -20.08 -12.88
CA ALA A 372 23.13 -20.79 -12.35
C ALA A 372 23.32 -22.31 -12.25
N TYR A 373 23.12 -22.85 -11.05
CA TYR A 373 23.02 -24.29 -10.82
C TYR A 373 21.57 -24.74 -10.90
N LYS A 374 21.29 -25.82 -11.63
CA LYS A 374 19.95 -26.37 -11.79
C LYS A 374 19.80 -27.71 -11.07
N PHE A 375 18.78 -27.82 -10.22
CA PHE A 375 18.42 -29.09 -9.57
C PHE A 375 17.81 -30.09 -10.57
N THR A 376 18.03 -31.38 -10.33
CA THR A 376 17.43 -32.43 -11.15
C THR A 376 15.92 -32.48 -10.93
N PRO A 377 15.09 -32.81 -11.94
CA PRO A 377 13.63 -32.77 -11.83
C PRO A 377 13.02 -33.67 -10.73
N LYS A 378 13.78 -34.67 -10.26
CA LYS A 378 13.35 -35.64 -9.24
C LYS A 378 13.92 -35.35 -7.84
N TYR A 379 14.63 -34.23 -7.67
CA TYR A 379 15.27 -33.93 -6.40
C TYR A 379 14.24 -33.47 -5.37
N VAL A 380 14.21 -34.15 -4.22
CA VAL A 380 13.32 -33.84 -3.09
C VAL A 380 14.17 -33.57 -1.86
N LEU A 381 13.98 -32.40 -1.26
CA LEU A 381 14.59 -32.00 0.00
C LEU A 381 13.59 -32.26 1.14
N ARG A 382 13.89 -33.23 2.00
CA ARG A 382 12.98 -33.62 3.09
C ARG A 382 12.81 -32.50 4.12
N ALA A 383 11.71 -32.56 4.87
CA ALA A 383 11.44 -31.64 5.98
C ALA A 383 12.64 -31.58 6.95
N GLY A 384 13.11 -30.37 7.29
CA GLY A 384 14.25 -30.14 8.17
C GLY A 384 15.63 -30.53 7.60
N GLN A 385 15.70 -31.04 6.37
CA GLN A 385 16.95 -31.48 5.75
C GLN A 385 17.70 -30.31 5.11
N THR A 386 19.03 -30.36 5.16
CA THR A 386 19.93 -29.46 4.44
C THR A 386 20.55 -30.14 3.23
N VAL A 387 20.85 -29.35 2.21
CA VAL A 387 21.63 -29.76 1.04
C VAL A 387 22.72 -28.75 0.78
N THR A 388 23.92 -29.24 0.54
CA THR A 388 25.07 -28.41 0.17
C THR A 388 25.43 -28.67 -1.27
N VAL A 389 25.48 -27.61 -2.08
CA VAL A 389 25.90 -27.66 -3.48
C VAL A 389 27.32 -27.13 -3.58
N TRP A 390 28.27 -28.05 -3.75
CA TRP A 390 29.69 -27.77 -3.86
C TRP A 390 30.09 -27.45 -5.29
N ALA A 391 31.03 -26.52 -5.47
CA ALA A 391 31.71 -26.35 -6.74
C ALA A 391 32.70 -27.51 -6.99
N ALA A 392 33.01 -27.81 -8.25
CA ALA A 392 33.93 -28.91 -8.59
C ALA A 392 35.33 -28.72 -8.01
N GLY A 393 35.79 -27.47 -7.84
CA GLY A 393 37.11 -27.15 -7.29
C GLY A 393 37.26 -27.44 -5.79
N ALA A 394 36.17 -27.66 -5.06
CA ALA A 394 36.22 -27.97 -3.63
C ALA A 394 36.69 -29.41 -3.33
N GLY A 395 36.77 -30.29 -4.33
CA GLY A 395 37.29 -31.66 -4.16
C GLY A 395 36.38 -32.60 -3.37
N VAL A 396 35.12 -32.22 -3.12
CA VAL A 396 34.15 -33.02 -2.38
C VAL A 396 33.48 -34.07 -3.28
N ALA A 397 33.27 -35.28 -2.76
CA ALA A 397 32.59 -36.36 -3.48
C ALA A 397 31.07 -36.10 -3.60
N HIS A 398 30.51 -36.38 -4.78
CA HIS A 398 29.07 -36.26 -5.03
C HIS A 398 28.29 -37.36 -4.30
N SER A 399 27.46 -36.99 -3.32
CA SER A 399 26.65 -37.92 -2.51
C SER A 399 25.24 -37.35 -2.25
N PRO A 400 24.32 -37.46 -3.23
CA PRO A 400 22.93 -37.06 -3.04
C PRO A 400 22.23 -37.90 -1.96
N PRO A 401 21.25 -37.34 -1.21
CA PRO A 401 20.66 -36.02 -1.44
C PRO A 401 21.38 -34.86 -0.73
N ALA A 402 22.19 -35.11 0.31
CA ALA A 402 22.77 -34.05 1.15
C ALA A 402 23.94 -33.29 0.49
N THR A 403 24.72 -33.96 -0.37
CA THR A 403 25.92 -33.40 -0.97
C THR A 403 25.84 -33.44 -2.49
N LEU A 404 25.58 -32.29 -3.10
CA LEU A 404 25.57 -32.12 -4.56
C LEU A 404 26.86 -31.45 -5.01
N VAL A 405 27.30 -31.75 -6.24
CA VAL A 405 28.54 -31.19 -6.81
C VAL A 405 28.24 -30.66 -8.20
N TRP A 406 28.50 -29.37 -8.40
CA TRP A 406 28.35 -28.71 -9.68
C TRP A 406 29.58 -28.95 -10.56
N LYS A 407 29.59 -30.10 -11.23
CA LYS A 407 30.76 -30.60 -11.98
C LYS A 407 31.26 -29.67 -13.09
N SER A 408 30.40 -28.85 -13.68
CA SER A 408 30.75 -27.94 -14.78
C SER A 408 31.37 -26.63 -14.33
N GLN A 409 31.31 -26.29 -13.03
CA GLN A 409 31.87 -25.06 -12.48
C GLN A 409 32.93 -25.34 -11.42
N ARG A 410 34.10 -24.71 -11.55
CA ARG A 410 35.20 -24.89 -10.58
C ARG A 410 34.98 -24.12 -9.28
N SER A 411 34.22 -23.02 -9.31
CA SER A 411 33.88 -22.20 -8.14
C SER A 411 32.50 -21.57 -8.36
N TRP A 412 31.81 -21.22 -7.27
CA TRP A 412 30.68 -20.29 -7.27
C TRP A 412 31.11 -18.82 -7.45
N GLY A 413 32.42 -18.62 -7.54
CA GLY A 413 33.11 -17.34 -7.69
C GLY A 413 33.35 -16.64 -6.35
N THR A 414 34.44 -15.89 -6.32
CA THR A 414 34.99 -15.20 -5.15
C THR A 414 34.96 -13.71 -5.41
N GLY A 415 34.42 -12.91 -4.50
CA GLY A 415 34.36 -11.46 -4.66
C GLY A 415 33.86 -10.76 -3.40
N GLU A 416 34.14 -9.47 -3.31
CA GLU A 416 33.80 -8.61 -2.16
C GLU A 416 32.31 -8.24 -2.12
N SER A 417 31.57 -8.44 -3.21
CA SER A 417 30.11 -8.29 -3.26
C SER A 417 29.51 -9.29 -4.25
N PHE A 418 28.49 -10.03 -3.78
CA PHE A 418 27.75 -10.98 -4.60
C PHE A 418 26.31 -11.14 -4.11
N ARG A 419 25.40 -11.41 -5.05
CA ARG A 419 23.99 -11.72 -4.79
C ARG A 419 23.72 -13.18 -5.13
N THR A 420 23.12 -13.92 -4.21
CA THR A 420 22.71 -15.31 -4.44
C THR A 420 21.21 -15.45 -4.23
N VAL A 421 20.50 -15.93 -5.25
CA VAL A 421 19.04 -16.03 -5.26
C VAL A 421 18.64 -17.47 -5.52
N LEU A 422 17.67 -17.96 -4.74
CA LEU A 422 17.00 -19.23 -5.01
C LEU A 422 15.72 -18.98 -5.82
N VAL A 423 15.66 -19.55 -7.02
CA VAL A 423 14.54 -19.38 -7.97
C VAL A 423 13.78 -20.69 -8.11
N ASN A 424 12.46 -20.63 -7.89
CA ASN A 424 11.55 -21.76 -8.02
C ASN A 424 11.34 -22.15 -9.50
N ALA A 425 10.66 -23.28 -9.75
CA ALA A 425 10.34 -23.76 -11.10
C ALA A 425 9.54 -22.75 -11.94
N ASP A 426 8.72 -21.92 -11.30
CA ASP A 426 7.86 -20.92 -11.95
C ASP A 426 8.57 -19.59 -12.25
N GLY A 427 9.85 -19.44 -11.84
CA GLY A 427 10.65 -18.25 -12.14
C GLY A 427 10.43 -17.07 -11.19
N GLU A 428 9.63 -17.24 -10.14
CA GLU A 428 9.50 -16.25 -9.06
C GLU A 428 10.81 -16.18 -8.26
N GLU A 429 11.37 -14.98 -8.18
CA GLU A 429 12.48 -14.63 -7.30
C GLU A 429 11.86 -14.16 -5.96
N GLY A 430 12.48 -14.50 -4.83
CA GLY A 430 12.01 -13.96 -3.55
C GLY A 430 12.18 -12.44 -3.55
N ASP A 431 11.07 -11.70 -3.63
CA ASP A 431 11.05 -10.24 -3.68
C ASP A 431 11.77 -9.65 -2.45
N GLU A 432 12.83 -8.89 -2.71
CA GLU A 432 13.35 -7.90 -1.76
C GLU A 432 12.57 -6.60 -1.97
N GLU A 433 11.78 -6.18 -0.97
CA GLU A 433 11.36 -4.77 -0.85
C GLU A 433 12.62 -3.91 -0.77
N GLY A 434 12.96 -3.25 -1.87
CA GLY A 434 14.10 -2.36 -1.97
C GLY A 434 13.95 -1.15 -1.04
N ALA A 435 14.78 -1.08 0.00
CA ALA A 435 15.12 0.17 0.66
C ALA A 435 16.16 0.90 -0.20
N ASP A 436 15.66 1.75 -1.10
CA ASP A 436 16.45 2.73 -1.84
C ASP A 436 16.98 3.78 -0.84
N PHE A 437 18.26 3.63 -0.47
CA PHE A 437 18.98 4.61 0.34
C PHE A 437 19.66 5.57 -0.64
N GLY A 438 18.99 6.67 -0.97
CA GLY A 438 19.55 7.72 -1.80
C GLY A 438 20.74 8.41 -1.13
N GLU A 439 21.95 8.18 -1.65
CA GLU A 439 23.10 9.05 -1.44
C GLU A 439 23.00 10.24 -2.40
N GLU A 440 22.52 11.39 -1.90
CA GLU A 440 22.70 12.67 -2.58
C GLU A 440 24.06 13.26 -2.21
N ASP A 441 25.03 13.06 -3.11
CA ASP A 441 26.32 13.74 -3.12
C ASP A 441 26.13 15.20 -3.60
N LEU A 442 26.19 16.18 -2.69
CA LEU A 442 26.11 17.61 -3.03
C LEU A 442 27.39 18.35 -2.62
N PHE A 443 28.40 18.32 -3.50
CA PHE A 443 29.55 19.24 -3.43
C PHE A 443 29.22 20.60 -4.05
N HIS A 444 29.18 21.62 -3.19
CA HIS A 444 29.65 23.01 -3.34
C HIS A 444 29.65 23.69 -4.72
N GLN A 445 28.91 24.81 -4.83
CA GLN A 445 29.48 26.03 -5.42
C GLN A 445 28.79 27.32 -4.94
N GLN A 446 29.59 28.20 -4.35
CA GLN A 446 29.29 29.61 -4.14
C GLN A 446 29.27 30.35 -5.47
N GLY A 447 28.30 31.26 -5.66
CA GLY A 447 28.26 32.19 -6.79
C GLY A 447 26.91 32.90 -6.89
N ASP A 448 26.83 34.07 -6.26
CA ASP A 448 25.67 34.98 -6.26
C ASP A 448 25.55 35.77 -7.61
N PRO A 449 24.52 36.60 -7.84
CA PRO A 449 23.58 36.43 -8.94
C PRO A 449 23.71 37.52 -10.02
N ARG A 450 23.27 37.30 -11.27
CA ARG A 450 22.91 38.40 -12.18
C ARG A 450 22.13 38.01 -13.44
N THR A 451 21.12 38.85 -13.67
CA THR A 451 20.45 39.24 -14.92
C THR A 451 19.54 38.24 -15.63
N THR A 452 18.25 38.50 -15.44
CA THR A 452 17.16 38.17 -16.36
C THR A 452 17.38 38.93 -17.68
N SER A 453 17.30 38.25 -18.81
CA SER A 453 17.09 38.86 -20.13
C SER A 453 17.01 37.77 -21.21
N ARG A 454 15.95 37.87 -22.03
CA ARG A 454 15.58 37.08 -23.23
C ARG A 454 14.74 35.84 -22.89
N GLY A 455 13.54 35.66 -23.42
CA GLY A 455 12.91 36.25 -24.61
C GLY A 455 12.32 35.10 -25.40
N CYS A 456 11.06 34.76 -25.15
CA CYS A 456 10.35 33.74 -25.92
C CYS A 456 9.94 34.32 -27.28
N ARG A 457 10.45 33.69 -28.34
CA ARG A 457 9.88 33.68 -29.68
C ARG A 457 9.84 32.21 -30.11
N VAL A 458 8.86 31.88 -30.95
CA VAL A 458 8.61 30.59 -31.63
C VAL A 458 7.72 29.68 -30.75
N MET A 459 6.54 29.21 -31.18
CA MET A 459 5.87 29.17 -32.49
C MET A 459 4.36 29.25 -32.31
#